data_AF-A0A8S2WR82-F1
#
_entry.id   AF-A0A8S2WR82-F1
#
_cell.length_a   1.000
_cell.length_b   1.000
_cell.length_c   1.000
_cell.angle_alpha   90.00
_cell.angle_beta   90.00
_cell.angle_gamma   90.00
#
_symmetry.space_group_name_H-M   'P 1'
#
loop_
_entity.id
_entity.type
_entity.pdbx_description
1 polymer ?
#
loop_
_entity_poly.entity_id
_entity_poly.type
_entity_poly.pdbx_seq_one_letter_code
_entity_poly.pdbx_strand_id
1 'polypeptide(L)' 'NMDGTALYEAVAAIYIAQLNHVPLTAAKVIITTFTSTLASIGAASIPQAGLVTLVLVLNALGLP' A
#
# COMPACT_ATOMS: atom_id res chain seq x y z
N ASN A 1 -1.01 6.21 -16.47
CA ASN A 1 -1.30 7.11 -15.35
C ASN A 1 -1.36 6.27 -14.07
N MET A 2 -0.39 6.39 -13.16
CA MET A 2 -0.22 5.48 -12.00
C MET A 2 -0.74 6.05 -10.68
N ASP A 3 -1.26 7.27 -10.70
CA ASP A 3 -1.88 7.90 -9.53
C ASP A 3 -3.12 7.11 -9.05
N GLY A 4 -3.90 6.57 -9.99
CA GLY A 4 -5.04 5.70 -9.67
C GLY A 4 -4.64 4.37 -9.04
N THR A 5 -3.47 3.83 -9.41
CA THR A 5 -2.91 2.61 -8.82
C THR A 5 -2.44 2.85 -7.39
N ALA A 6 -1.79 3.98 -7.13
CA ALA A 6 -1.35 4.36 -5.78
C ALA A 6 -2.54 4.51 -4.82
N LEU A 7 -3.62 5.12 -5.29
CA LEU A 7 -4.81 5.37 -4.49
C LEU A 7 -5.56 4.06 -4.20
N TYR A 8 -5.65 3.17 -5.20
CA TYR A 8 -6.19 1.83 -5.03
C TYR A 8 -5.39 0.99 -4.02
N GLU A 9 -4.06 0.96 -4.13
CA GLU A 9 -3.19 0.22 -3.21
C GLU A 9 -3.27 0.73 -1.77
N ALA A 10 -3.34 2.06 -1.57
CA ALA A 10 -3.51 2.65 -0.25
C ALA A 10 -4.84 2.23 0.40
N VAL A 11 -5.93 2.29 -0.36
CA VAL A 11 -7.26 1.90 0.12
C VAL A 11 -7.34 0.39 0.38
N ALA A 12 -6.75 -0.43 -0.50
CA ALA A 12 -6.70 -1.88 -0.34
C ALA A 12 -5.89 -2.28 0.92
N ALA A 13 -4.74 -1.65 1.16
CA ALA A 13 -3.93 -1.91 2.36
C ALA A 13 -4.66 -1.53 3.66
N ILE A 14 -5.37 -0.40 3.66
CA ILE A 14 -6.20 0.03 4.80
C ILE A 14 -7.33 -0.98 5.04
N TYR A 15 -8.01 -1.41 3.98
CA TYR A 15 -9.09 -2.39 4.05
C TYR A 15 -8.61 -3.75 4.59
N ILE A 16 -7.47 -4.25 4.11
CA ILE A 16 -6.87 -5.50 4.59
C ILE A 16 -6.50 -5.39 6.07
N ALA A 17 -5.92 -4.27 6.50
CA ALA A 17 -5.58 -4.04 7.90
C ALA A 17 -6.84 -4.01 8.80
N GLN A 18 -7.94 -3.43 8.34
CA GLN A 18 -9.23 -3.45 9.05
C GLN A 18 -9.81 -4.86 9.15
N LEU A 19 -9.75 -5.65 8.07
CA LEU A 19 -10.21 -7.05 8.06
C LEU A 19 -9.41 -7.94 9.04
N ASN A 20 -8.12 -7.67 9.20
CA ASN A 20 -7.25 -8.42 10.11
C ASN A 20 -7.24 -7.87 11.54
N HIS A 21 -8.16 -6.96 11.89
CA HIS A 21 -8.22 -6.29 13.20
C HIS A 21 -6.90 -5.60 13.62
N VAL A 22 -6.09 -5.18 12.64
CA VAL A 22 -4.85 -4.46 12.89
C VAL A 22 -5.20 -3.02 13.27
N PRO A 23 -4.82 -2.55 14.47
CA PRO A 23 -5.11 -1.18 14.87
C PRO A 23 -4.32 -0.20 14.01
N LEU A 24 -5.06 0.52 13.16
CA LEU A 24 -4.58 1.66 12.38
C LEU A 24 -4.82 2.95 13.15
N THR A 25 -3.74 3.54 13.66
CA THR A 25 -3.77 4.91 14.18
C THR A 25 -3.71 5.90 13.00
N ALA A 26 -4.13 7.15 13.22
CA ALA A 26 -4.04 8.20 12.20
C ALA A 26 -2.63 8.34 11.61
N ALA A 27 -1.59 8.14 12.43
CA ALA A 27 -0.20 8.11 11.99
C ALA A 27 0.08 6.97 11.00
N LYS A 28 -0.44 5.76 11.25
CA LYS A 28 -0.27 4.61 10.33
C LYS A 28 -0.96 4.84 8.99
N VAL A 29 -2.15 5.46 8.98
CA VAL A 29 -2.87 5.81 7.74
C VAL A 29 -2.05 6.78 6.88
N ILE A 30 -1.45 7.80 7.50
CA ILE A 30 -0.57 8.75 6.80
C ILE A 30 0.65 8.03 6.22
N ILE A 31 1.31 7.18 7.02
CA ILE A 31 2.48 6.41 6.58
C ILE A 31 2.13 5.47 5.42
N THR A 32 1.00 4.75 5.48
CA THR A 32 0.53 3.85 4.41
C THR A 32 0.28 4.61 3.12
N THR A 33 -0.34 5.79 3.20
CA THR A 33 -0.62 6.62 2.03
C THR A 33 0.67 7.09 1.37
N PHE A 34 1.62 7.62 2.14
CA PHE A 34 2.93 8.03 1.63
C PHE A 34 3.73 6.86 1.05
N THR A 35 3.71 5.70 1.72
CA THR A 35 4.42 4.50 1.28
C THR A 35 3.84 3.99 -0.04
N SER A 36 2.50 4.00 -0.19
CA SER A 36 1.82 3.63 -1.44
C SER A 36 2.17 4.59 -2.58
N THR A 37 2.22 5.89 -2.32
CA THR A 37 2.63 6.88 -3.33
C THR A 37 4.08 6.66 -3.78
N LEU A 38 5.00 6.43 -2.84
CA LEU A 38 6.41 6.13 -3.16
C LEU A 38 6.54 4.79 -3.90
N ALA A 39 5.79 3.77 -3.49
CA ALA A 39 5.77 2.46 -4.13
C ALA A 39 5.25 2.57 -5.57
N SER A 40 4.20 3.36 -5.83
CA SER A 40 3.66 3.60 -7.17
C SER A 40 4.66 4.29 -8.10
N ILE A 41 5.44 5.25 -7.59
CA ILE A 41 6.52 5.90 -8.36
C ILE A 41 7.61 4.87 -8.71
N GLY A 42 8.01 4.00 -7.77
CA GLY A 42 9.01 2.96 -8.01
C GLY A 42 8.51 1.84 -8.94
N ALA A 43 7.23 1.48 -8.82
CA ALA A 43 6.49 0.52 -9.63
C ALA A 43 6.34 0.91 -11.09
N ALA A 44 6.47 2.20 -11.42
CA ALA A 44 6.45 2.68 -12.79
C ALA A 44 7.51 2.02 -13.69
N SER A 45 8.56 1.47 -13.05
CA SER A 45 9.69 0.78 -13.68
C SER A 45 9.43 -0.69 -14.01
N ILE A 46 8.37 -1.32 -13.49
CA ILE A 46 8.21 -2.78 -13.47
C ILE A 46 6.88 -3.20 -14.14
N PRO A 47 6.90 -3.84 -15.32
CA PRO A 47 5.70 -4.44 -15.88
C PRO A 47 5.29 -5.60 -14.95
N GLN A 48 4.10 -5.51 -14.33
CA GLN A 48 3.54 -6.38 -13.27
C GLN A 48 3.71 -5.89 -11.81
N ALA A 49 3.86 -4.58 -11.60
CA ALA A 49 4.07 -4.01 -10.26
C ALA A 49 2.95 -4.23 -9.23
N GLY A 50 1.67 -4.29 -9.62
CA GLY A 50 0.54 -4.23 -8.67
C GLY A 50 0.46 -5.34 -7.62
N LEU A 51 0.99 -6.54 -7.90
CA LEU A 51 1.11 -7.60 -6.88
C LEU A 51 2.38 -7.44 -6.04
N VAL A 52 3.45 -6.91 -6.62
CA VAL A 52 4.75 -6.74 -5.95
C VAL A 52 4.70 -5.58 -4.96
N THR A 53 4.06 -4.48 -5.32
CA THR A 53 3.83 -3.32 -4.44
C THR A 53 2.91 -3.67 -3.29
N LEU A 54 1.85 -4.44 -3.53
CA LEU A 54 0.95 -4.90 -2.48
C LEU A 54 1.69 -5.77 -1.45
N VAL A 55 2.48 -6.74 -1.91
CA VAL A 55 3.31 -7.58 -1.02
C VAL A 55 4.35 -6.76 -0.26
N LEU A 56 4.93 -5.72 -0.89
CA LEU A 56 5.87 -4.80 -0.23
C LEU A 56 5.20 -3.99 0.88
N VAL A 57 4.00 -3.47 0.63
CA VAL A 57 3.21 -2.69 1.61
C VAL A 57 2.77 -3.59 2.77
N LEU A 58 2.34 -4.82 2.49
CA LEU A 58 1.99 -5.80 3.51
C LEU A 58 3.20 -6.16 4.39
N ASN A 59 4.37 -6.42 3.78
CA ASN A 59 5.61 -6.67 4.51
C ASN A 59 6.04 -5.47 5.40
N ALA A 60 5.93 -4.24 4.88
CA ALA A 60 6.25 -3.03 5.65
C ALA A 60 5.33 -2.84 6.87
N LEU A 61 4.13 -3.40 6.84
CA LEU A 61 3.14 -3.37 7.91
C LEU A 61 3.19 -4.62 8.83
N GLY A 62 4.05 -5.59 8.53
CA GLY A 62 4.16 -6.85 9.28
C GLY A 62 2.99 -7.81 9.03
N LEU A 63 2.39 -7.75 7.85
CA LEU A 63 1.27 -8.58 7.41
C LEU A 63 1.72 -9.56 6.33
N PRO A 64 1.18 -10.80 6.31
CA PRO A 64 1.50 -11.78 5.27
C PRO A 64 0.99 -11.35 3.89
#